data_AF-A0A959TWW2-F1
#
_entry.id   AF-A0A959TWW2-F1
#
_cell.length_a   1.000
_cell.length_b   1.000
_cell.length_c   1.000
_cell.angle_alpha   90.00
_cell.angle_beta   90.00
_cell.angle_gamma   90.00
#
_symmetry.space_group_name_H-M   'P 1'
#
loop_
_entity.id
_entity.type
_entity.pdbx_description
1 polymer ?
#
loop_
_entity_poly.entity_id
_entity_poly.type
_entity_poly.pdbx_seq_one_letter_code
_entity_poly.pdbx_strand_id
1 'polypeptide(L)'
;MNEDAGPWVPVKDRLPDDQQRVLCWIPGHRVYLPGKSGATELREAVILRFHQDFFVKNPSKTGKARGDHFWTGEGTSNHFFHEVTHWRPLPEGP
;
A
#
# COMPACT_ATOMS: atom_id res chain seq x y z
N MET A 1 -25.65 4.12 6.00
CA MET A 1 -25.13 3.58 4.72
C MET A 1 -24.15 4.61 4.20
N ASN A 2 -22.85 4.32 4.24
CA ASN A 2 -21.83 5.06 3.49
C ASN A 2 -20.88 3.98 2.97
N GLU A 3 -21.20 3.44 1.80
CA GLU A 3 -20.51 2.31 1.15
C GLU A 3 -19.78 2.72 -0.14
N ASP A 4 -19.46 4.00 -0.35
CA ASP A 4 -18.82 4.45 -1.59
C ASP A 4 -17.29 4.38 -1.58
N ALA A 5 -16.72 3.32 -0.98
CA ALA A 5 -15.38 2.90 -1.37
C ALA A 5 -15.54 1.88 -2.50
N GLY A 6 -15.27 2.30 -3.75
CA GLY A 6 -15.39 1.48 -4.96
C GLY A 6 -14.73 0.09 -4.87
N PRO A 7 -14.97 -0.81 -5.85
CA PRO A 7 -14.52 -2.20 -5.78
C PRO A 7 -13.00 -2.30 -5.66
N TRP A 8 -12.52 -3.40 -5.09
CA TRP A 8 -11.10 -3.74 -5.08
C TRP A 8 -10.59 -3.94 -6.52
N VAL A 9 -9.54 -3.22 -6.86
CA VAL A 9 -8.90 -3.20 -8.18
C VAL A 9 -7.57 -3.96 -8.09
N PRO A 10 -7.36 -5.02 -8.89
CA PRO A 10 -6.07 -5.69 -8.96
C PRO A 10 -4.98 -4.73 -9.45
N VAL A 11 -3.81 -4.71 -8.80
CA VAL A 11 -2.69 -3.82 -9.19
C VAL A 11 -2.15 -4.11 -10.60
N LYS A 12 -2.45 -5.29 -11.15
CA LYS A 12 -2.10 -5.71 -12.51
C LYS A 12 -3.03 -5.14 -13.57
N ASP A 13 -4.26 -4.79 -13.18
CA ASP A 13 -5.28 -4.30 -14.10
C ASP A 13 -5.23 -2.78 -14.21
N ARG A 14 -5.11 -2.10 -13.06
CA ARG A 14 -5.00 -0.65 -13.00
C ARG A 14 -4.22 -0.23 -11.75
N LEU A 15 -3.41 0.81 -11.90
CA LEU A 15 -2.66 1.43 -10.81
C LEU A 15 -3.40 2.67 -10.27
N PRO A 16 -3.19 3.04 -8.98
CA PRO A 16 -3.54 4.36 -8.48
C PRO A 16 -2.74 5.46 -9.21
N ASP A 17 -3.20 6.70 -9.08
CA ASP A 17 -2.43 7.87 -9.52
C ASP A 17 -1.19 8.06 -8.65
N ASP A 18 -0.14 8.69 -9.20
CA ASP A 18 1.08 8.97 -8.44
C ASP A 18 0.75 9.82 -7.19
N GLN A 19 1.33 9.43 -6.06
CA GLN A 19 1.07 9.99 -4.73
C GLN A 19 -0.38 9.84 -4.21
N GLN A 20 -1.23 9.09 -4.89
CA GLN A 20 -2.59 8.82 -4.42
C GLN A 20 -2.56 7.97 -3.15
N ARG A 21 -3.42 8.36 -2.20
CA ARG A 21 -3.64 7.62 -0.96
C ARG A 21 -4.83 6.67 -1.14
N VAL A 22 -4.60 5.39 -0.91
CA VAL A 22 -5.57 4.32 -1.20
C VAL A 22 -5.56 3.28 -0.08
N LEU A 23 -6.62 2.46 -0.03
CA LEU A 23 -6.60 1.24 0.77
C LEU A 23 -5.96 0.13 -0.07
N CYS A 24 -4.99 -0.57 0.48
CA CYS A 24 -4.25 -1.65 -0.15
C CYS A 24 -4.51 -2.98 0.55
N TRP A 25 -4.58 -4.06 -0.23
CA TRP A 25 -4.68 -5.43 0.27
C TRP A 25 -3.34 -6.14 0.14
N ILE A 26 -2.75 -6.48 1.28
CA ILE A 26 -1.51 -7.25 1.39
C ILE A 26 -1.84 -8.59 2.06
N PRO A 27 -1.82 -9.70 1.31
CA PRO A 27 -2.11 -11.03 1.86
C PRO A 27 -1.19 -11.37 3.02
N GLY A 28 -1.77 -11.80 4.14
CA GLY A 28 -0.99 -12.20 5.32
C GLY A 28 -0.31 -11.05 6.07
N HIS A 29 -0.61 -9.78 5.77
CA HIS A 29 -0.02 -8.65 6.49
C HIS A 29 -0.42 -8.66 7.97
N ARG A 30 0.59 -8.59 8.83
CA ARG A 30 0.44 -8.64 10.29
C ARG A 30 0.97 -7.36 10.92
N VAL A 31 0.20 -6.79 11.83
CA VAL A 31 0.58 -5.61 12.61
C VAL A 31 0.90 -6.01 14.03
N TYR A 32 1.96 -5.43 14.60
CA TYR A 32 2.28 -5.62 16.01
C TYR A 32 1.30 -4.85 16.88
N LEU A 33 0.72 -5.55 17.85
CA LEU A 33 -0.13 -4.93 18.84
C LEU A 33 0.72 -4.21 19.89
N PRO A 34 0.30 -3.00 20.33
CA PRO A 34 1.00 -2.30 21.39
C PRO A 34 0.97 -3.12 22.69
N GLY A 35 2.14 -3.35 23.30
CA GLY A 35 2.27 -4.12 24.53
C GLY A 35 3.62 -4.84 24.61
N LYS A 36 3.89 -5.48 25.75
CA LYS A 36 5.13 -6.26 25.98
C LYS A 36 5.05 -7.71 25.49
N SER A 37 3.89 -8.14 25.00
CA SER A 37 3.62 -9.54 24.61
C SER A 37 4.15 -9.90 23.22
N GLY A 38 4.50 -8.93 22.38
CA GLY A 38 4.88 -9.17 20.98
C GLY A 38 3.76 -9.74 20.13
N ALA A 39 2.51 -9.64 20.58
CA ALA A 39 1.34 -10.16 19.86
C ALA A 39 1.17 -9.45 18.51
N THR A 40 0.68 -10.18 17.52
CA THR A 40 0.39 -9.66 16.18
C THR A 40 -1.06 -9.92 15.80
N GLU A 41 -1.65 -8.99 15.04
CA GLU A 41 -2.98 -9.12 14.46
C GLU A 41 -2.88 -9.18 12.93
N LEU A 42 -3.65 -10.06 12.30
CA LEU A 42 -3.80 -10.08 10.84
C LEU A 42 -4.62 -8.86 10.41
N ARG A 43 -4.01 -7.99 9.61
CA ARG A 43 -4.65 -6.79 9.08
C ARG A 43 -4.23 -6.58 7.64
N GLU A 44 -4.92 -7.26 6.74
CA GLU A 44 -4.57 -7.31 5.31
C GLU A 44 -4.90 -6.00 4.58
N ALA A 45 -5.90 -5.26 5.06
CA ALA A 45 -6.25 -3.95 4.56
C ALA A 45 -5.45 -2.85 5.29
N VAL A 46 -4.60 -2.14 4.56
CA VAL A 46 -3.74 -1.07 5.08
C VAL A 46 -3.80 0.16 4.18
N ILE A 47 -3.75 1.35 4.76
CA ILE A 47 -3.71 2.60 3.99
C ILE A 47 -2.27 2.85 3.56
N LEU A 48 -2.03 2.96 2.26
CA LEU A 48 -0.73 3.27 1.68
C LEU A 48 -0.85 4.43 0.69
N ARG A 49 0.29 5.04 0.39
CA ARG A 49 0.44 6.00 -0.69
C ARG A 49 1.25 5.39 -1.82
N PHE A 50 0.72 5.47 -3.03
CA PHE A 50 1.38 4.95 -4.24
C PHE A 50 2.46 5.92 -4.72
N HIS A 51 3.61 5.39 -5.09
CA HIS A 51 4.69 6.14 -5.73
C HIS A 51 5.05 5.47 -7.05
N GLN A 52 4.73 6.15 -8.15
CA GLN A 52 5.06 5.67 -9.47
C GLN A 52 6.55 5.88 -9.75
N ASP A 53 7.20 4.85 -10.30
CA ASP A 53 8.61 4.86 -10.72
C ASP A 53 9.58 5.33 -9.63
N PHE A 54 9.29 4.99 -8.36
CA PHE A 54 10.01 5.48 -7.19
C PHE A 54 11.53 5.31 -7.29
N PHE A 55 11.98 4.14 -7.77
CA PHE A 55 13.40 3.83 -7.92
C PHE A 55 14.05 4.43 -9.18
N VAL A 56 13.25 4.80 -10.19
CA VAL A 56 13.75 5.55 -11.36
C VAL A 56 14.01 7.00 -10.97
N LYS A 57 13.10 7.58 -10.18
CA LYS A 57 13.24 8.94 -9.64
C LYS A 57 14.33 9.04 -8.56
N ASN A 58 14.73 7.93 -7.93
CA ASN A 58 15.74 7.87 -6.87
C ASN A 58 16.85 6.82 -7.15
N PRO A 59 17.71 7.04 -8.16
CA PRO A 59 18.68 6.04 -8.62
C PRO A 59 19.80 5.72 -7.62
N SER A 60 20.02 6.56 -6.60
CA SER A 60 21.11 6.41 -5.63
C SER A 60 20.94 5.24 -4.64
N LYS A 61 19.75 4.62 -4.55
CA LYS A 61 19.47 3.59 -3.52
C LYS A 61 19.47 2.14 -4.01
N THR A 62 19.43 1.87 -5.33
CA THR A 62 19.15 0.51 -5.82
C THR A 62 20.12 -0.05 -6.83
N GLY A 63 21.00 0.77 -7.44
CA GLY A 63 21.97 0.30 -8.45
C GLY A 63 21.36 -0.39 -9.68
N LYS A 64 20.02 -0.39 -9.79
CA LYS A 64 19.22 -0.99 -10.85
C LYS A 64 17.97 -0.14 -11.05
N ALA A 65 17.87 0.50 -12.22
CA ALA A 65 16.65 1.17 -12.67
C ALA A 65 15.68 0.10 -13.20
N ARG A 66 15.02 -0.61 -12.29
CA ARG A 66 13.83 -1.41 -12.61
C ARG A 66 12.65 -0.52 -12.22
N GLY A 67 11.67 -0.37 -13.11
CA GLY A 67 10.48 0.46 -12.93
C GLY A 67 9.53 -0.06 -11.86
N ASP A 68 10.06 -0.32 -10.67
CA ASP A 68 9.26 -0.84 -9.57
C ASP A 68 8.62 0.35 -8.86
N HIS A 69 7.29 0.36 -8.87
CA HIS A 69 6.51 1.26 -8.04
C HIS A 69 6.79 0.99 -6.56
N PHE A 70 6.34 1.89 -5.69
CA PHE A 70 6.55 1.72 -4.25
C PHE A 70 5.34 2.18 -3.46
N TRP A 71 5.14 1.57 -2.29
CA TRP A 71 4.07 1.93 -1.39
C TRP A 71 4.65 2.45 -0.07
N THR A 72 4.31 3.67 0.30
CA THR A 72 4.70 4.22 1.60
C THR A 72 3.56 4.13 2.59
N GLY A 73 3.84 3.59 3.77
CA GLY A 73 2.90 3.54 4.88
C GLY A 73 2.79 4.87 5.61
N GLU A 74 1.59 5.23 6.04
CA GLU A 74 1.33 6.42 6.86
C GLU A 74 1.11 5.98 8.32
N GLY A 75 2.20 5.80 9.06
CA GLY A 75 2.17 5.18 10.40
C GLY A 75 2.25 3.64 10.36
N THR A 76 2.46 3.06 9.17
CA THR A 76 2.76 1.64 8.93
C THR A 76 4.08 1.50 8.17
N SER A 77 4.55 0.26 8.01
CA SER A 77 5.74 -0.05 7.20
C SER A 77 5.52 0.29 5.72
N ASN A 78 6.63 0.57 5.02
CA ASN A 78 6.62 0.67 3.57
C ASN A 78 6.61 -0.73 2.95
N HIS A 79 6.08 -0.84 1.73
CA HIS A 79 5.97 -2.10 1.00
C HIS A 79 6.47 -1.96 -0.43
N PHE A 80 7.13 -3.01 -0.93
CA PHE A 80 7.46 -3.16 -2.33
C PHE A 80 6.19 -3.38 -3.16
N PHE A 81 6.25 -3.01 -4.44
CA PHE A 81 5.08 -3.10 -5.32
C PHE A 81 4.42 -4.49 -5.34
N HIS A 82 5.22 -5.56 -5.37
CA HIS A 82 4.76 -6.94 -5.50
C HIS A 82 4.07 -7.50 -4.23
N GLU A 83 4.16 -6.83 -3.09
CA GLU A 83 3.49 -7.26 -1.85
C GLU A 83 1.98 -6.94 -1.87
N VAL A 84 1.58 -5.89 -2.60
CA VAL A 84 0.19 -5.46 -2.72
C VAL A 84 -0.47 -6.18 -3.89
N THR A 85 -1.66 -6.74 -3.66
CA THR A 85 -2.41 -7.46 -4.70
C THR A 85 -3.57 -6.65 -5.27
N HIS A 86 -4.26 -5.90 -4.42
CA HIS A 86 -5.42 -5.10 -4.79
C HIS A 86 -5.37 -3.75 -4.06
N TRP A 87 -6.04 -2.76 -4.63
CA TRP A 87 -6.24 -1.47 -3.98
C TRP A 87 -7.67 -0.97 -4.22
N ARG A 88 -8.12 0.00 -3.43
CA ARG A 88 -9.34 0.76 -3.72
C ARG A 88 -9.22 2.20 -3.22
N PRO A 89 -10.00 3.14 -3.78
CA PRO A 89 -10.07 4.49 -3.25
C PRO A 89 -10.42 4.48 -1.75
N LEU A 90 -9.86 5.42 -1.00
CA LEU A 90 -10.36 5.68 0.34
C LEU A 90 -11.80 6.19 0.25
N PRO A 91 -12.70 5.77 1.15
CA PRO A 91 -14.02 6.36 1.22
C PRO A 91 -13.89 7.87 1.45
N GLU A 92 -14.72 8.66 0.76
CA GLU A 92 -14.86 10.06 1.10
C GLU A 92 -15.35 10.18 2.55
N GLY A 93 -14.84 11.19 3.27
CA GLY A 93 -15.22 11.43 4.65
C GLY A 93 -16.74 11.66 4.78
N PRO A 94 -17.30 11.47 6.00
CA PRO A 94 -18.71 11.71 6.25
C PRO A 94 -19.13 13.17 6.01
#